data_AF-A0AAD7RS39-F1
#
_entry.id   AF-A0AAD7RS39-F1
#
_cell.length_a   1.000
_cell.length_b   1.000
_cell.length_c   1.000
_cell.angle_alpha   90.00
_cell.angle_beta   90.00
_cell.angle_gamma   90.00
#
_symmetry.space_group_name_H-M   'P 1'
#
loop_
_entity.id
_entity.type
_entity.pdbx_description
1 polymer ?
#
loop_
_entity_poly.entity_id
_entity_poly.type
_entity_poly.pdbx_seq_one_letter_code
_entity_poly.pdbx_strand_id
1 'polypeptide(L)'
;MVKFNTAVQALMLLFQVMDSQQTVSDRYYVALYRKLLDPGLSQCSKQGMFLNLLYKSLKVDVVARRVKAFVKRLLQVSCEQGPTFACGALFLVSEVMKSKPGLKLLLQDNEKLSAGGRLVQFLGHCRQM
;
A
#
# COMPACT_ATOMS: atom_id res chain seq x y z
N MET A 1 18.50 7.75 -12.65
CA MET A 1 17.48 7.27 -11.69
C MET A 1 16.44 8.38 -11.49
N VAL A 2 15.16 8.15 -11.81
CA VAL A 2 14.12 9.20 -11.65
C VAL A 2 13.88 9.45 -10.16
N LYS A 3 13.92 10.72 -9.74
CA LYS A 3 13.65 11.13 -8.34
C LYS A 3 12.30 10.57 -7.88
N PHE A 4 12.21 10.11 -6.62
CA PHE A 4 11.01 9.47 -6.07
C PHE A 4 9.74 10.30 -6.32
N ASN A 5 9.78 11.60 -5.99
CA ASN A 5 8.65 12.52 -6.20
C ASN A 5 8.22 12.64 -7.66
N THR A 6 9.17 12.74 -8.59
CA THR A 6 8.86 12.81 -10.02
C THR A 6 8.18 11.54 -10.49
N ALA A 7 8.62 10.37 -10.02
CA ALA A 7 7.98 9.11 -10.33
C ALA A 7 6.57 9.00 -9.73
N VAL A 8 6.36 9.50 -8.49
CA VAL A 8 5.01 9.56 -7.88
C VAL A 8 4.11 10.47 -8.70
N GLN A 9 4.57 11.65 -9.10
CA GLN A 9 3.81 12.57 -9.94
C GLN A 9 3.46 11.95 -11.31
N ALA A 10 4.40 11.25 -11.94
CA ALA A 10 4.13 10.52 -13.17
C ALA A 10 3.06 9.42 -12.97
N LEU A 11 3.14 8.66 -11.87
CA LEU A 11 2.12 7.66 -11.52
C LEU A 11 0.76 8.31 -11.23
N MET A 12 0.71 9.50 -10.61
CA MET A 12 -0.53 10.24 -10.41
C MET A 12 -1.19 10.63 -11.72
N LEU A 13 -0.41 11.13 -12.69
CA LEU A 13 -0.91 11.48 -14.02
C LEU A 13 -1.42 10.24 -14.75
N LEU A 14 -0.65 9.15 -14.74
CA LEU A 14 -1.05 7.88 -15.33
C LEU A 14 -2.36 7.37 -14.71
N PHE A 15 -2.47 7.41 -13.39
CA PHE A 15 -3.69 7.02 -12.69
C PHE A 15 -4.87 7.87 -13.14
N GLN A 16 -4.73 9.20 -13.18
CA GLN A 16 -5.80 10.10 -13.59
C GLN A 16 -6.30 9.82 -15.02
N VAL A 17 -5.37 9.63 -15.97
CA VAL A 17 -5.73 9.33 -17.37
C VAL A 17 -6.41 7.96 -17.46
N MET A 18 -5.81 6.93 -16.86
CA MET A 18 -6.29 5.54 -16.97
C MET A 18 -7.62 5.33 -16.23
N ASP A 19 -7.81 5.98 -15.08
CA ASP A 19 -9.06 5.92 -14.29
C ASP A 19 -10.20 6.60 -15.06
N SER A 20 -9.94 7.75 -15.70
CA SER A 20 -10.96 8.44 -16.52
C SER A 20 -11.45 7.61 -17.71
N GLN A 21 -10.61 6.70 -18.20
CA GLN A 21 -10.92 5.80 -19.31
C GLN A 21 -11.27 4.38 -18.85
N GLN A 22 -11.34 4.11 -17.54
CA GLN A 22 -11.54 2.78 -16.96
C GLN A 22 -10.55 1.71 -17.46
N THR A 23 -9.31 2.12 -17.80
CA THR A 23 -8.27 1.27 -18.41
C THR A 23 -7.09 1.05 -17.47
N VAL A 24 -7.29 1.18 -16.14
CA VAL A 24 -6.22 0.96 -15.16
C VAL A 24 -5.73 -0.48 -15.22
N SER A 25 -4.55 -0.68 -15.79
CA SER A 25 -3.98 -2.00 -16.07
C SER A 25 -3.13 -2.53 -14.92
N ASP A 26 -2.87 -3.84 -14.95
CA ASP A 26 -1.99 -4.50 -13.97
C ASP A 26 -0.58 -3.91 -13.96
N ARG A 27 -0.10 -3.41 -15.10
CA ARG A 27 1.23 -2.77 -15.21
C ARG A 27 1.34 -1.54 -14.31
N TYR A 28 0.27 -0.75 -14.21
CA TYR A 28 0.20 0.39 -13.29
C TYR A 28 0.35 -0.07 -11.84
N TYR A 29 -0.43 -1.08 -11.41
CA TYR A 29 -0.35 -1.58 -10.05
C TYR A 29 0.99 -2.24 -9.72
N VAL A 30 1.63 -2.92 -10.67
CA VAL A 30 2.98 -3.46 -10.49
C VAL A 30 3.99 -2.31 -10.27
N ALA A 31 3.88 -1.22 -11.04
CA ALA A 31 4.73 -0.05 -10.85
C ALA A 31 4.49 0.63 -9.49
N LEU A 32 3.23 0.80 -9.10
CA LEU A 32 2.85 1.36 -7.81
C LEU A 32 3.35 0.49 -6.64
N TYR A 33 3.22 -0.83 -6.74
CA TYR A 33 3.70 -1.78 -5.73
C TYR A 33 5.22 -1.72 -5.57
N ARG A 34 5.96 -1.69 -6.68
CA ARG A 34 7.41 -1.49 -6.65
C ARG A 34 7.79 -0.17 -6.00
N LYS A 35 6.98 0.88 -6.19
CA LYS A 35 7.26 2.19 -5.61
C LYS A 35 6.99 2.27 -4.11
N LEU A 36 6.07 1.44 -3.58
CA LEU A 36 5.88 1.26 -2.13
C LEU A 36 7.12 0.64 -1.45
N LEU A 37 7.89 -0.18 -2.17
CA LEU A 37 9.10 -0.85 -1.68
C LEU A 37 10.38 -0.02 -1.90
N ASP A 38 10.27 1.15 -2.53
CA ASP A 38 11.42 1.97 -2.88
C ASP A 38 11.97 2.65 -1.62
N PRO A 39 13.28 2.51 -1.30
CA PRO A 39 13.88 3.15 -0.12
C PRO A 39 13.80 4.68 -0.18
N GLY A 40 13.59 5.27 -1.36
CA GLY A 40 13.30 6.69 -1.52
C GLY A 40 11.99 7.13 -0.86
N LEU A 41 11.10 6.21 -0.50
CA LEU A 41 9.90 6.52 0.27
C LEU A 41 10.24 7.03 1.68
N SER A 42 11.21 6.41 2.37
CA SER A 42 11.62 6.86 3.71
C SER A 42 12.35 8.20 3.70
N GLN A 43 13.10 8.45 2.63
CA GLN A 43 13.91 9.67 2.46
C GLN A 43 13.10 10.86 1.90
N CYS A 44 11.89 10.62 1.43
CA CYS A 44 11.07 11.65 0.79
C CYS A 44 10.39 12.54 1.83
N SER A 45 10.44 13.87 1.64
CA SER A 45 9.71 14.84 2.47
C SER A 45 8.19 14.85 2.25
N LYS A 46 7.69 14.23 1.18
CA LYS A 46 6.28 14.27 0.75
C LYS A 46 5.63 12.88 0.73
N GLN A 47 5.87 12.06 1.75
CA GLN A 47 5.28 10.72 1.87
C GLN A 47 3.75 10.72 1.78
N GLY A 48 3.09 11.76 2.30
CA GLY A 48 1.63 11.93 2.21
C GLY A 48 1.10 11.98 0.78
N MET A 49 1.87 12.50 -0.18
CA MET A 49 1.49 12.50 -1.60
C MET A 49 1.40 11.07 -2.15
N PHE A 50 2.36 10.22 -1.78
CA PHE A 50 2.36 8.82 -2.17
C PHE A 50 1.21 8.05 -1.50
N LEU A 51 0.98 8.26 -0.21
CA LEU A 51 -0.15 7.64 0.51
C LEU A 51 -1.50 8.02 -0.11
N ASN A 52 -1.66 9.27 -0.55
CA ASN A 52 -2.89 9.71 -1.23
C ASN A 52 -3.09 8.97 -2.57
N LEU A 53 -2.05 8.87 -3.40
CA LEU A 53 -2.11 8.09 -4.64
C LEU A 53 -2.46 6.63 -4.36
N LEU A 54 -1.81 6.03 -3.36
CA LEU A 54 -2.06 4.65 -2.95
C LEU A 54 -3.51 4.46 -2.51
N TYR A 55 -4.04 5.34 -1.68
CA TYR A 55 -5.44 5.31 -1.24
C TYR A 55 -6.41 5.33 -2.43
N LYS A 56 -6.26 6.32 -3.32
CA LYS A 56 -7.12 6.46 -4.51
C LYS A 56 -7.07 5.21 -5.38
N SER A 57 -5.87 4.69 -5.62
CA SER A 57 -5.66 3.50 -6.45
C SER A 57 -6.31 2.24 -5.87
N LEU A 58 -6.21 2.04 -4.55
CA LEU A 58 -6.78 0.87 -3.87
C LEU A 58 -8.29 0.97 -3.71
N LYS A 59 -8.84 2.18 -3.58
CA LYS A 59 -10.28 2.41 -3.47
C LYS A 59 -11.01 1.95 -4.73
N VAL A 60 -10.51 2.31 -5.90
CA VAL A 60 -11.12 1.95 -7.20
C VAL A 60 -10.79 0.52 -7.65
N ASP A 61 -9.76 -0.11 -7.08
CA ASP A 61 -9.35 -1.46 -7.46
C ASP A 61 -10.40 -2.52 -7.14
N VAL A 62 -10.91 -3.21 -8.16
CA VAL A 62 -11.89 -4.30 -8.02
C VAL A 62 -11.27 -5.62 -7.58
N VAL A 63 -9.96 -5.80 -7.77
CA VAL A 63 -9.26 -7.06 -7.51
C VAL A 63 -8.86 -7.16 -6.04
N ALA A 64 -9.76 -7.69 -5.21
CA ALA A 64 -9.56 -7.72 -3.76
C ALA A 64 -8.28 -8.47 -3.29
N ARG A 65 -7.82 -9.49 -4.04
CA ARG A 65 -6.54 -10.17 -3.76
C ARG A 65 -5.33 -9.23 -3.87
N ARG A 66 -5.37 -8.31 -4.85
CA ARG A 66 -4.33 -7.30 -5.07
C ARG A 66 -4.38 -6.25 -3.95
N VAL A 67 -5.56 -5.74 -3.63
CA VAL A 67 -5.74 -4.79 -2.51
C VAL A 67 -5.19 -5.37 -1.20
N LYS A 68 -5.50 -6.64 -0.90
CA LYS A 68 -4.94 -7.35 0.27
C LYS A 68 -3.41 -7.41 0.26
N ALA A 69 -2.79 -7.70 -0.89
CA ALA A 69 -1.34 -7.75 -1.01
C ALA A 69 -0.70 -6.38 -0.75
N PHE A 70 -1.32 -5.30 -1.23
CA PHE A 70 -0.91 -3.93 -0.92
C PHE A 70 -1.06 -3.59 0.56
N VAL A 71 -2.19 -3.92 1.18
CA VAL A 71 -2.43 -3.67 2.61
C VAL A 71 -1.38 -4.37 3.47
N LYS A 72 -1.12 -5.66 3.22
CA LYS A 72 -0.08 -6.42 3.94
C LYS A 72 1.29 -5.76 3.83
N ARG A 73 1.67 -5.33 2.61
CA ARG A 73 2.96 -4.70 2.37
C ARG A 73 3.06 -3.31 3.01
N LEU A 74 2.00 -2.52 2.93
CA LEU A 74 1.93 -1.19 3.52
C LEU A 74 2.11 -1.27 5.04
N LEU A 75 1.47 -2.25 5.70
CA LEU A 75 1.63 -2.47 7.14
C LEU A 75 3.07 -2.88 7.48
N GLN A 76 3.69 -3.76 6.70
CA GLN A 76 5.11 -4.11 6.89
C GLN A 76 6.03 -2.89 6.77
N VAL A 77 5.88 -2.10 5.70
CA VAL A 77 6.66 -0.88 5.51
C VAL A 77 6.42 0.10 6.67
N SER A 78 5.18 0.24 7.15
CA SER A 78 4.86 1.17 8.23
C SER A 78 5.58 0.88 9.55
N CYS A 79 5.96 -0.38 9.80
CA CYS A 79 6.75 -0.76 10.98
C CYS A 79 8.19 -0.22 10.94
N GLU A 80 8.71 0.09 9.74
CA GLU A 80 10.07 0.59 9.52
C GLU A 80 10.10 2.13 9.32
N GLN A 81 8.93 2.79 9.35
CA GLN A 81 8.81 4.23 9.13
C GLN A 81 8.52 4.98 10.43
N GLY A 82 8.70 6.30 10.41
CA GLY A 82 8.34 7.17 11.53
C GLY A 82 6.84 7.18 11.84
N PRO A 83 6.45 7.65 13.04
CA PRO A 83 5.08 7.58 13.55
C PRO A 83 4.06 8.31 12.65
N THR A 84 4.46 9.41 12.01
CA THR A 84 3.62 10.16 11.06
C THR A 84 3.20 9.31 9.86
N PHE A 85 4.13 8.55 9.29
CA PHE A 85 3.83 7.64 8.17
C PHE A 85 2.95 6.49 8.64
N ALA A 86 3.28 5.88 9.78
CA ALA A 86 2.52 4.76 10.33
C ALA A 86 1.06 5.14 10.58
N CYS A 87 0.80 6.32 11.16
CA CYS A 87 -0.56 6.84 11.35
C CYS A 87 -1.30 7.00 10.01
N GLY A 88 -0.66 7.62 9.02
CA GLY A 88 -1.24 7.78 7.68
C GLY A 88 -1.53 6.44 6.98
N ALA A 89 -0.63 5.46 7.13
CA ALA A 89 -0.81 4.12 6.60
C ALA A 89 -1.98 3.38 7.25
N LEU A 90 -2.09 3.42 8.58
CA LEU A 90 -3.20 2.80 9.32
C LEU A 90 -4.54 3.46 9.00
N PHE A 91 -4.58 4.79 8.88
CA PHE A 91 -5.76 5.52 8.45
C PHE A 91 -6.20 5.08 7.04
N LEU A 92 -5.26 5.02 6.09
CA LEU A 92 -5.52 4.54 4.73
C LEU A 92 -6.13 3.13 4.74
N VAL A 93 -5.54 2.20 5.50
CA VAL A 93 -6.04 0.83 5.61
C VAL A 93 -7.46 0.81 6.15
N SER A 94 -7.76 1.59 7.20
CA SER A 94 -9.10 1.71 7.76
C SER A 94 -10.13 2.15 6.71
N GLU A 95 -9.83 3.19 5.95
CA GLU A 95 -10.73 3.72 4.92
C GLU A 95 -10.92 2.74 3.74
N VAL A 96 -9.87 2.03 3.33
CA VAL A 96 -9.97 0.98 2.30
C VAL A 96 -10.86 -0.16 2.80
N MET A 97 -10.70 -0.60 4.05
CA MET A 97 -11.51 -1.66 4.65
C MET A 97 -12.99 -1.27 4.79
N LYS A 98 -13.29 0.00 5.09
CA LYS A 98 -14.67 0.52 5.09
C LYS A 98 -15.29 0.50 3.69
N SER A 99 -14.51 0.85 2.67
CA SER A 99 -14.99 0.87 1.28
C SER A 99 -15.20 -0.52 0.65
N LYS A 100 -14.58 -1.57 1.22
CA LYS A 100 -14.58 -2.93 0.67
C LYS A 100 -14.87 -3.96 1.76
N PRO A 101 -16.13 -4.17 2.18
CA PRO A 101 -16.47 -5.09 3.27
C PRO A 101 -16.03 -6.54 2.99
N GLY A 102 -16.06 -6.99 1.73
CA GLY A 102 -15.58 -8.32 1.32
C GLY A 102 -14.07 -8.54 1.52
N LEU A 103 -13.28 -7.48 1.70
CA LEU A 103 -11.85 -7.58 2.03
C LEU A 103 -11.63 -8.18 3.42
N LYS A 104 -12.55 -7.94 4.37
CA LYS A 104 -12.47 -8.48 5.74
C LYS A 104 -12.48 -10.01 5.73
N LEU A 105 -13.39 -10.60 4.96
CA LEU A 105 -13.50 -12.06 4.80
C LEU A 105 -12.22 -12.64 4.20
N LEU A 106 -11.69 -12.01 3.15
CA LEU A 106 -10.44 -12.45 2.52
C LEU A 106 -9.22 -12.36 3.45
N LEU A 107 -9.21 -11.41 4.38
CA LEU A 107 -8.16 -11.33 5.41
C LEU A 107 -8.31 -12.50 6.40
N GLN A 108 -9.52 -12.77 6.88
CA GLN A 108 -9.83 -13.85 7.84
C GLN A 108 -9.62 -15.26 7.27
N ASP A 109 -10.05 -15.53 6.03
CA ASP A 109 -9.98 -16.86 5.41
C ASP A 109 -8.54 -17.39 5.26
N ASN A 110 -7.56 -16.49 5.21
CA ASN A 110 -6.16 -16.87 5.05
C ASN A 110 -5.36 -16.86 6.36
N GLU A 111 -5.96 -16.46 7.49
CA GLU A 111 -5.35 -16.69 8.80
C GLU A 111 -5.32 -18.20 9.10
N LYS A 112 -6.32 -18.95 8.62
CA LYS A 112 -6.36 -20.42 8.76
C LYS A 112 -5.32 -21.17 7.93
N LEU A 113 -4.79 -20.57 6.85
CA LEU A 113 -3.71 -21.15 6.03
C LEU A 113 -2.31 -20.57 6.36
N SER A 114 -2.25 -19.52 7.19
CA SER A 114 -1.02 -18.79 7.54
C SER A 114 -0.84 -18.64 9.06
N ALA A 115 -1.41 -19.55 9.85
CA ALA A 115 -1.32 -19.55 11.32
C ALA A 115 0.10 -19.85 11.86
N GLY A 116 1.12 -19.98 11.01
CA GLY A 116 2.50 -20.23 11.45
C GLY A 116 3.50 -19.28 10.80
N GLY A 117 3.95 -18.26 11.54
CA GLY A 117 5.38 -17.97 11.55
C GLY A 117 5.94 -16.73 10.83
N ARG A 118 5.18 -15.71 10.40
CA ARG A 118 5.83 -14.48 9.86
C ARG A 118 5.38 -13.15 10.44
N LEU A 119 4.09 -12.89 10.64
CA LEU A 119 3.66 -11.57 11.12
C LEU A 119 4.09 -11.28 12.57
N VAL A 120 4.10 -12.29 13.45
CA VAL A 120 4.56 -12.15 14.85
C VAL A 120 6.09 -12.11 14.95
N GLN A 121 6.81 -12.78 14.04
CA GLN A 121 8.28 -12.77 14.03
C GLN A 121 8.83 -11.41 13.57
N PHE A 122 8.15 -10.74 12.63
CA PHE A 122 8.49 -9.37 12.23
C PHE A 122 8.22 -8.33 13.33
N LEU A 123 7.13 -8.46 14.08
CA LEU A 123 6.86 -7.60 15.24
C LEU A 123 7.84 -7.86 16.40
N GLY A 124 8.40 -9.06 16.51
CA GLY A 124 9.47 -9.38 17.46
C GLY A 124 10.80 -8.72 17.14
N HIS A 125 11.13 -8.50 15.86
CA HIS A 125 12.40 -7.89 15.44
C HIS A 125 12.40 -6.36 15.51
N CYS A 126 11.26 -5.70 15.32
CA CYS A 126 11.13 -4.26 15.55
C CYS A 126 11.20 -3.84 17.04
N ARG A 127 11.32 -4.79 17.98
CA ARG A 127 11.52 -4.50 19.42
C ARG A 127 13.00 -4.53 19.84
N GLN A 128 13.92 -4.85 18.92
CA GLN A 128 15.35 -5.03 19.22
C GLN A 128 16.28 -4.02 18.53
N MET A 129 15.75 -2.88 18.09
CA MET A 129 16.54 -1.68 17.77
C MET A 129 16.04 -0.49 18.57
#